data_AF-A0A0E0QEM4-F1
#
_entry.id   AF-A0A0E0QEM4-F1
#
_cell.length_a   1.000
_cell.length_b   1.000
_cell.length_c   1.000
_cell.angle_alpha   90.00
_cell.angle_beta   90.00
_cell.angle_gamma   90.00
#
_symmetry.space_group_name_H-M   'P 1'
#
loop_
_entity.id
_entity.type
_entity.pdbx_description
1 polymer ?
#
loop_
_entity_poly.entity_id
_entity_poly.type
_entity_poly.pdbx_seq_one_letter_code
_entity_poly.pdbx_strand_id
1 'polypeptide(L)'
;MGHEQAASISDRAAYLQPMCRKADGPARAFVRSPCLIQWANQAHHCADFRRKVAGRGGDMSAHYAFGPQEDDAIIKHRLLTRTTTTRGEPPLKKLQKKFMSFATEVEKDADNISDCERLYKAFLQEINTFELPLLKSKAVVDANLREKESFNELQDEIQRQILQAQTDIEDLKKQLEQSKIERQHKEECEAIRKMISLQPPRSETEKLIADLEKEIANLEAENTACIRTLELRKKQFALLLHVVEELQISIDDEQRSIADELRAATEEQKMSIEEVSGGASDAMAVD
;
A
#
# COMPACT_ATOMS: atom_id res chain seq x y z
N MET A 1 1.68 -43.48 -13.86
CA MET A 1 0.96 -42.40 -14.58
C MET A 1 1.23 -41.12 -13.80
N GLY A 2 2.15 -40.25 -14.18
CA GLY A 2 2.77 -40.04 -15.48
C GLY A 2 2.76 -38.53 -15.71
N HIS A 3 3.96 -37.96 -15.73
CA HIS A 3 4.34 -36.59 -16.13
C HIS A 3 3.97 -35.46 -15.15
N GLU A 4 4.92 -34.87 -14.40
CA GLU A 4 6.11 -34.13 -14.85
C GLU A 4 5.72 -32.84 -15.57
N GLN A 5 5.69 -31.74 -14.82
CA GLN A 5 5.96 -30.42 -15.35
C GLN A 5 6.58 -29.57 -14.25
N ALA A 6 7.89 -29.78 -14.08
CA ALA A 6 8.80 -28.79 -13.54
C ALA A 6 8.84 -27.62 -14.52
N ALA A 7 7.96 -26.63 -14.33
CA ALA A 7 8.06 -25.36 -15.01
C ALA A 7 9.17 -24.53 -14.35
N SER A 8 10.35 -24.64 -14.96
CA SER A 8 11.41 -23.62 -15.07
C SER A 8 11.34 -22.43 -14.11
N ILE A 9 12.17 -22.48 -13.06
CA ILE A 9 12.66 -21.31 -12.32
C ILE A 9 13.72 -20.57 -13.18
N SER A 10 13.44 -20.36 -14.47
CA SER A 10 14.37 -19.75 -15.43
C SER A 10 13.76 -18.64 -16.29
N ASP A 11 12.55 -18.15 -15.98
CA ASP A 11 11.89 -17.07 -16.75
C ASP A 11 11.55 -15.82 -15.93
N ARG A 12 12.30 -15.54 -14.86
CA ARG A 12 12.20 -14.26 -14.11
C ARG A 12 13.46 -13.40 -14.13
N ALA A 13 14.33 -13.64 -15.11
CA ALA A 13 15.52 -12.82 -15.39
C ALA A 13 15.34 -11.91 -16.63
N ALA A 14 14.12 -11.42 -16.89
CA ALA A 14 13.83 -10.55 -18.04
C ALA A 14 13.11 -9.23 -17.70
N TYR A 15 12.93 -8.89 -16.42
CA TYR A 15 12.38 -7.59 -16.01
C TYR A 15 13.40 -6.83 -15.17
N LEU A 16 14.44 -6.33 -15.83
CA LEU A 16 15.25 -5.16 -15.43
C LEU A 16 16.26 -4.91 -16.56
N GLN A 17 15.74 -4.66 -17.78
CA GLN A 17 16.52 -3.93 -18.78
C GLN A 17 16.53 -2.45 -18.38
N PRO A 18 17.68 -1.77 -18.39
CA PRO A 18 17.71 -0.33 -18.27
C PRO A 18 17.03 0.25 -19.51
N MET A 19 15.88 0.89 -19.33
CA MET A 19 15.29 1.78 -20.33
C MET A 19 16.19 3.02 -20.47
N CYS A 20 17.39 2.86 -21.05
CA CYS A 20 18.07 3.91 -21.78
C CYS A 20 17.31 4.13 -23.09
N ARG A 21 16.11 4.72 -23.01
CA ARG A 21 15.55 5.40 -24.17
C ARG A 21 16.41 6.64 -24.38
N LYS A 22 17.17 6.62 -25.47
CA LYS A 22 17.62 7.83 -26.16
C LYS A 22 16.42 8.75 -26.27
N ALA A 23 16.41 9.81 -25.49
CA ALA A 23 15.63 10.99 -25.79
C ALA A 23 16.33 11.67 -26.97
N ASP A 24 16.09 11.15 -28.18
CA ASP A 24 16.26 11.93 -29.40
C ASP A 24 15.12 12.95 -29.42
N GLY A 25 15.22 13.94 -28.52
CA GLY A 25 14.47 15.17 -28.67
C GLY A 25 14.94 15.84 -29.95
N PRO A 26 14.05 16.49 -30.72
CA PRO A 26 14.50 17.31 -31.81
C PRO A 26 15.42 18.35 -31.18
N ALA A 27 16.71 18.25 -31.50
CA ALA A 27 17.66 19.32 -31.32
C ALA A 27 16.96 20.55 -31.91
N ARG A 28 16.41 21.39 -31.03
CA ARG A 28 15.87 22.69 -31.43
C ARG A 28 17.10 23.41 -31.94
N ALA A 29 17.30 23.34 -33.25
CA ALA A 29 17.86 24.40 -34.04
C ALA A 29 16.99 25.62 -33.73
N PHE A 30 17.26 26.23 -32.58
CA PHE A 30 16.82 27.56 -32.24
C PHE A 30 17.58 28.42 -33.22
N VAL A 31 16.95 28.61 -34.39
CA VAL A 31 17.38 29.55 -35.39
C VAL A 31 17.60 30.82 -34.60
N ARG A 32 18.88 31.19 -34.46
CA ARG A 32 19.34 32.46 -33.90
C ARG A 32 18.76 33.53 -34.81
N SER A 33 17.49 33.84 -34.63
CA SER A 33 16.87 35.00 -35.25
C SER A 33 17.63 36.19 -34.69
N PRO A 34 18.28 37.01 -35.54
CA PRO A 34 19.00 38.20 -35.08
C PRO A 34 18.12 39.11 -34.20
N CYS A 35 16.79 39.07 -34.41
CA CYS A 35 15.80 39.74 -33.57
C CYS A 35 15.74 39.22 -32.12
N LEU A 36 15.85 37.91 -31.90
CA LEU A 36 15.82 37.30 -30.55
C LEU A 36 17.09 37.63 -29.76
N ILE A 37 18.25 37.68 -30.43
CA ILE A 37 19.51 38.12 -29.81
C ILE A 37 19.47 39.63 -29.50
N GLN A 38 18.86 40.43 -30.38
CA GLN A 38 18.71 41.87 -30.17
C GLN A 38 17.69 42.21 -29.07
N TRP A 39 16.62 41.42 -28.96
CA TRP A 39 15.66 41.51 -27.85
C TRP A 39 16.27 41.05 -26.52
N ALA A 40 17.04 39.94 -26.51
CA ALA A 40 17.76 39.50 -25.32
C ALA A 40 18.78 40.54 -24.83
N ASN A 41 19.55 41.16 -25.73
CA ASN A 41 20.49 42.24 -25.36
C ASN A 41 19.78 43.50 -24.85
N GLN A 42 18.61 43.84 -25.39
CA GLN A 42 17.79 44.96 -24.91
C GLN A 42 17.13 44.64 -23.55
N ALA A 43 16.71 43.40 -23.34
CA ALA A 43 16.11 42.92 -22.09
C ALA A 43 17.15 42.81 -20.96
N HIS A 44 18.40 42.40 -21.26
CA HIS A 44 19.50 42.42 -20.30
C HIS A 44 19.83 43.85 -19.84
N HIS A 45 19.77 44.86 -20.72
CA HIS A 45 19.92 46.26 -20.35
C HIS A 45 18.80 46.77 -19.42
N CYS A 46 17.55 46.34 -19.64
CA CYS A 46 16.43 46.65 -18.74
C CYS A 46 16.51 45.91 -17.39
N ALA A 47 17.01 44.67 -17.37
CA ALA A 47 17.20 43.89 -16.15
C ALA A 47 18.33 44.44 -15.27
N ASP A 48 19.44 44.91 -15.87
CA ASP A 48 20.52 45.57 -15.13
C ASP A 48 20.10 46.94 -14.57
N PHE A 49 19.22 47.67 -15.28
CA PHE A 49 18.62 48.89 -14.73
C PHE A 49 17.73 48.58 -13.51
N ARG A 50 16.89 47.53 -13.56
CA ARG A 50 16.10 47.08 -12.39
C ARG A 50 16.98 46.62 -11.22
N ARG A 51 18.07 45.90 -11.48
CA ARG A 51 18.98 45.40 -10.43
C ARG A 51 19.75 46.54 -9.76
N LYS A 52 20.07 47.61 -10.50
CA LYS A 52 20.70 48.82 -9.96
C LYS A 52 19.75 49.69 -9.12
N VAL A 53 18.43 49.59 -9.36
CA VAL A 53 17.39 50.26 -8.56
C VAL A 53 17.11 49.49 -7.26
N ALA A 54 17.26 48.16 -7.23
CA ALA A 54 17.01 47.34 -6.04
C ALA A 54 18.05 47.50 -4.89
N GLY A 55 19.20 48.12 -5.15
CA GLY A 55 20.27 48.32 -4.15
C GLY A 55 20.11 49.54 -3.23
N ARG A 56 19.09 50.39 -3.45
CA ARG A 56 18.78 51.52 -2.56
C ARG A 56 17.41 51.29 -1.92
N GLY A 57 17.41 50.54 -0.82
CA GLY A 57 16.26 50.39 0.06
C GLY A 57 15.93 51.72 0.73
N GLY A 58 15.01 52.46 0.13
CA GLY A 58 14.33 53.61 0.67
C GLY A 58 13.07 53.80 -0.14
N ASP A 59 11.94 53.94 0.53
CA ASP A 59 10.59 54.05 -0.01
C ASP A 59 10.53 54.97 -1.25
N MET A 60 10.72 54.38 -2.43
CA MET A 60 10.51 55.04 -3.70
C MET A 60 9.25 54.42 -4.27
N SER A 61 8.12 54.91 -3.76
CA SER A 61 6.96 55.12 -4.63
C SER A 61 7.50 55.68 -5.94
N ALA A 62 7.56 54.83 -6.96
CA ALA A 62 8.02 55.24 -8.27
C ALA A 62 6.99 56.26 -8.73
N HIS A 63 7.34 57.52 -8.57
CA HIS A 63 6.53 58.67 -8.94
C HIS A 63 6.51 58.72 -10.47
N TYR A 64 5.80 57.77 -11.08
CA TYR A 64 5.41 57.88 -12.49
C TYR A 64 4.52 59.11 -12.56
N ALA A 65 4.87 60.04 -13.44
CA ALA A 65 4.17 61.32 -13.58
C ALA A 65 2.74 61.16 -14.12
N PHE A 66 2.35 59.94 -14.54
CA PHE A 66 1.06 59.59 -15.13
C PHE A 66 0.62 58.19 -14.69
N GLY A 67 -0.69 57.88 -14.78
CA GLY A 67 -1.23 56.58 -14.39
C GLY A 67 -0.92 55.47 -15.42
N PRO A 68 -0.99 54.16 -15.06
CA PRO A 68 -0.58 53.05 -15.94
C PRO A 68 -1.27 53.01 -17.30
N GLN A 69 -2.52 53.47 -17.38
CA GLN A 69 -3.31 53.53 -18.62
C GLN A 69 -2.95 54.74 -19.50
N GLU A 70 -2.53 55.84 -18.87
CA GLU A 70 -2.06 57.04 -19.55
C GLU A 70 -0.60 56.88 -20.02
N ASP A 71 0.21 56.16 -19.24
CA ASP A 71 1.58 55.79 -19.58
C ASP A 71 1.65 54.97 -20.87
N ASP A 72 0.79 53.96 -21.04
CA ASP A 72 0.75 53.17 -22.28
C ASP A 72 0.42 54.04 -23.51
N ALA A 73 -0.50 55.01 -23.36
CA ALA A 73 -0.82 55.95 -24.42
C ALA A 73 0.36 56.88 -24.73
N ILE A 74 1.06 57.39 -23.70
CA ILE A 74 2.23 58.27 -23.82
C ILE A 74 3.42 57.51 -24.43
N ILE A 75 3.67 56.27 -24.01
CA ILE A 75 4.73 55.39 -24.52
C ILE A 75 4.43 55.04 -25.98
N LYS A 76 3.19 54.64 -26.30
CA LYS A 76 2.75 54.38 -27.67
C LYS A 76 2.95 55.61 -28.55
N HIS A 77 2.57 56.80 -28.07
CA HIS A 77 2.76 58.05 -28.79
C HIS A 77 4.24 58.37 -29.01
N ARG A 78 5.10 58.19 -28.01
CA ARG A 78 6.56 58.38 -28.13
C ARG A 78 7.22 57.39 -29.08
N LEU A 79 6.79 56.13 -29.09
CA LEU A 79 7.29 55.11 -30.01
C LEU A 79 6.86 55.37 -31.45
N LEU A 80 5.59 55.74 -31.67
CA LEU A 80 5.05 56.09 -33.00
C LEU A 80 5.71 57.35 -33.59
N THR A 81 5.88 58.40 -32.77
CA THR A 81 6.43 59.68 -33.22
C THR A 81 7.96 59.75 -33.14
N ARG A 82 8.59 58.79 -32.45
CA ARG A 82 10.04 58.76 -32.13
C ARG A 82 10.55 60.09 -31.59
N THR A 83 9.72 60.80 -30.83
CA THR A 83 9.97 62.14 -30.27
C THR A 83 11.18 62.20 -29.32
N THR A 84 11.64 61.05 -28.83
CA THR A 84 12.81 60.90 -27.93
C THR A 84 13.97 60.13 -28.56
N THR A 85 14.24 60.31 -29.85
CA THR A 85 15.46 59.73 -30.47
C THR A 85 16.69 60.50 -29.97
N THR A 86 17.59 59.83 -29.24
CA THR A 86 18.79 60.40 -28.60
C THR A 86 19.86 60.94 -29.56
N ARG A 87 19.67 60.81 -30.88
CA ARG A 87 20.52 61.43 -31.92
C ARG A 87 19.66 61.84 -33.11
N GLY A 88 19.39 63.14 -33.23
CA GLY A 88 18.83 63.77 -34.43
C GLY A 88 17.42 64.37 -34.26
N GLU A 89 17.00 65.13 -35.27
CA GLU A 89 15.64 65.67 -35.35
C GLU A 89 14.61 64.53 -35.48
N PRO A 90 13.46 64.59 -34.77
CA PRO A 90 12.42 63.57 -34.89
C PRO A 90 12.01 63.36 -36.35
N PRO A 91 11.94 62.09 -36.84
CA PRO A 91 11.65 61.81 -38.25
C PRO A 91 10.38 62.48 -38.77
N LEU A 92 9.32 62.55 -37.96
CA LEU A 92 8.08 63.24 -38.30
C LEU A 92 8.27 64.76 -38.44
N LYS A 93 9.07 65.38 -37.57
CA LYS A 93 9.37 66.81 -37.61
C LYS A 93 10.23 67.17 -38.82
N LYS A 94 11.19 66.30 -39.16
CA LYS A 94 12.02 66.42 -40.37
C LYS A 94 11.17 66.31 -41.64
N LEU A 95 10.25 65.35 -41.70
CA LEU A 95 9.28 65.21 -42.79
C LEU A 95 8.38 66.45 -42.92
N GLN A 96 7.84 66.95 -41.80
CA GLN A 96 7.03 68.16 -41.76
C GLN A 96 7.79 69.38 -42.30
N LYS A 97 9.06 69.57 -41.91
CA LYS A 97 9.89 70.65 -42.45
C LYS A 97 10.06 70.57 -43.96
N LYS A 98 10.30 69.37 -44.52
CA LYS A 98 10.42 69.16 -45.97
C LYS A 98 9.13 69.48 -46.70
N PHE A 99 7.99 69.09 -46.14
CA PHE A 99 6.66 69.46 -46.66
C PHE A 99 6.46 70.98 -46.68
N MET A 100 6.70 71.66 -45.55
CA MET A 100 6.53 73.12 -45.46
C MET A 100 7.47 73.85 -46.42
N SER A 101 8.73 73.42 -46.55
CA SER A 101 9.67 74.01 -47.52
C SER A 101 9.20 73.85 -48.96
N PHE A 102 8.63 72.71 -49.33
CA PHE A 102 8.04 72.51 -50.66
C PHE A 102 6.79 73.39 -50.86
N ALA A 103 5.86 73.40 -49.89
CA ALA A 103 4.64 74.19 -49.96
C ALA A 103 4.93 75.69 -50.10
N THR A 104 5.84 76.24 -49.30
CA THR A 104 6.21 77.66 -49.37
C THR A 104 6.94 78.02 -50.67
N GLU A 105 7.66 77.09 -51.31
CA GLU A 105 8.28 77.37 -52.61
C GLU A 105 7.25 77.35 -53.74
N VAL A 106 6.22 76.51 -53.65
CA VAL A 106 5.09 76.47 -54.60
C VAL A 106 4.22 77.72 -54.49
N GLU A 107 4.08 78.30 -53.31
CA GLU A 107 3.32 79.54 -53.07
C GLU A 107 4.02 80.82 -53.58
N LYS A 108 5.29 80.74 -53.98
CA LYS A 108 5.99 81.87 -54.59
C LYS A 108 5.56 81.97 -56.06
N ASP A 109 4.92 83.07 -56.43
CA ASP A 109 4.56 83.42 -57.82
C ASP A 109 5.80 83.80 -58.66
N ALA A 110 6.79 82.91 -58.74
CA ALA A 110 8.02 83.05 -59.49
C ALA A 110 8.24 81.83 -60.39
N ASP A 111 8.97 81.98 -61.50
CA ASP A 111 9.34 80.89 -62.43
C ASP A 111 10.39 79.92 -61.82
N ASN A 112 10.09 79.32 -60.67
CA ASN A 112 10.98 78.49 -59.85
C ASN A 112 10.71 76.97 -60.00
N ILE A 113 10.27 76.54 -61.19
CA ILE A 113 9.84 75.14 -61.46
C ILE A 113 10.92 74.11 -61.06
N SER A 114 12.18 74.40 -61.36
CA SER A 114 13.31 73.51 -61.03
C SER A 114 13.50 73.31 -59.52
N ASP A 115 13.25 74.34 -58.71
CA ASP A 115 13.38 74.25 -57.25
C ASP A 115 12.19 73.53 -56.62
N CYS A 116 10.98 73.75 -57.15
CA CYS A 116 9.79 72.99 -56.77
C CYS A 116 9.98 71.49 -57.03
N GLU A 117 10.50 71.09 -58.20
CA GLU A 117 10.77 69.68 -58.51
C GLU A 117 11.83 69.05 -57.58
N ARG A 118 12.89 69.80 -57.27
CA ARG A 118 13.94 69.36 -56.36
C ARG A 118 13.41 69.15 -54.94
N LEU A 119 12.60 70.08 -54.44
CA LEU A 119 11.98 70.00 -53.11
C LEU A 119 10.94 68.89 -53.05
N TYR A 120 10.15 68.68 -54.10
CA TYR A 120 9.21 67.57 -54.22
C TYR A 120 9.91 66.20 -54.13
N LYS A 121 10.98 66.00 -54.91
CA LYS A 121 11.80 64.77 -54.85
C LYS A 121 12.41 64.54 -53.46
N ALA A 122 12.89 65.61 -52.82
CA ALA A 122 13.42 65.54 -51.45
C ALA A 122 12.33 65.20 -50.41
N PHE A 123 11.11 65.70 -50.59
CA PHE A 123 9.98 65.35 -49.73
C PHE A 123 9.55 63.89 -49.90
N LEU A 124 9.41 63.41 -51.13
CA LEU A 124 9.10 61.99 -51.41
C LEU A 124 10.16 61.04 -50.82
N GLN A 125 11.45 61.39 -50.93
CA GLN A 125 12.52 60.61 -50.33
C GLN A 125 12.40 60.54 -48.80
N GLU A 126 12.00 61.64 -48.16
CA GLU A 126 11.78 61.67 -46.71
C GLU A 126 10.54 60.86 -46.29
N ILE A 127 9.46 60.87 -47.08
CA ILE A 127 8.29 59.98 -46.85
C ILE A 127 8.72 58.52 -46.85
N ASN A 128 9.43 58.07 -47.89
CA ASN A 128 9.91 56.68 -47.99
C ASN A 128 10.84 56.33 -46.81
N THR A 129 11.67 57.27 -46.39
CA THR A 129 12.57 57.08 -45.23
C THR A 129 11.79 56.98 -43.92
N PHE A 130 10.67 57.70 -43.78
CA PHE A 130 9.79 57.66 -42.62
C PHE A 130 8.94 56.39 -42.56
N GLU A 131 8.53 55.86 -43.73
CA GLU A 131 7.73 54.65 -43.85
C GLU A 131 8.47 53.38 -43.38
N LEU A 132 9.75 53.24 -43.72
CA LEU A 132 10.55 52.05 -43.41
C LEU A 132 10.54 51.68 -41.89
N PRO A 133 10.78 52.61 -40.94
CA PRO A 133 10.62 52.34 -39.51
C PRO A 133 9.21 51.91 -39.09
N LEU A 134 8.16 52.45 -39.71
CA LEU A 134 6.77 52.09 -39.37
C LEU A 134 6.46 50.66 -39.79
N LEU A 135 6.86 50.29 -41.01
CA LEU A 135 6.74 48.90 -41.50
C LEU A 135 7.53 47.94 -40.62
N LYS A 136 8.75 48.32 -40.19
CA LYS A 136 9.53 47.53 -39.23
C LYS A 136 8.80 47.36 -37.90
N SER A 137 8.24 48.44 -37.35
CA SER A 137 7.50 48.39 -36.08
C SER A 137 6.28 47.47 -36.20
N LYS A 138 5.55 47.54 -37.31
CA LYS A 138 4.41 46.65 -37.58
C LYS A 138 4.86 45.19 -37.63
N ALA A 139 5.91 44.87 -38.39
CA ALA A 139 6.42 43.51 -38.48
C ALA A 139 6.88 42.96 -37.11
N VAL A 140 7.47 43.81 -36.26
CA VAL A 140 7.83 43.45 -34.88
C VAL A 140 6.58 43.19 -34.04
N VAL A 141 5.56 44.05 -34.10
CA VAL A 141 4.30 43.83 -33.37
C VAL A 141 3.64 42.51 -33.80
N ASP A 142 3.54 42.26 -35.10
CA ASP A 142 2.96 41.03 -35.64
C ASP A 142 3.75 39.78 -35.18
N ALA A 143 5.08 39.87 -35.11
CA ALA A 143 5.92 38.79 -34.59
C ALA A 143 5.69 38.55 -33.08
N ASN A 144 5.62 39.61 -32.28
CA ASN A 144 5.35 39.50 -30.84
C ASN A 144 3.96 38.91 -30.56
N LEU A 145 2.95 39.23 -31.38
CA LEU A 145 1.62 38.65 -31.23
C LEU A 145 1.64 37.14 -31.46
N ARG A 146 2.31 36.66 -32.52
CA ARG A 146 2.49 35.22 -32.78
C ARG A 146 3.26 34.52 -31.65
N GLU A 147 4.32 35.15 -31.15
CA GLU A 147 5.08 34.61 -30.02
C GLU A 147 4.23 34.54 -28.75
N LYS A 148 3.42 35.56 -28.46
CA LYS A 148 2.48 35.57 -27.34
C LYS A 148 1.47 34.41 -27.44
N GLU A 149 0.89 34.20 -28.62
CA GLU A 149 -0.04 33.08 -28.85
C GLU A 149 0.64 31.73 -28.60
N SER A 150 1.85 31.54 -29.11
CA SER A 150 2.64 30.32 -28.86
C SER A 150 2.97 30.11 -27.37
N PHE A 151 3.23 31.18 -26.62
CA PHE A 151 3.43 31.08 -25.17
C PHE A 151 2.16 30.74 -24.41
N ASN A 152 1.00 31.24 -24.84
CA ASN A 152 -0.28 30.86 -24.26
C ASN A 152 -0.57 29.36 -24.47
N GLU A 153 -0.36 28.85 -25.68
CA GLU A 153 -0.52 27.42 -25.97
C GLU A 153 0.42 26.55 -25.12
N LEU A 154 1.67 26.99 -24.95
CA LEU A 154 2.63 26.30 -24.08
C LEU A 154 2.20 26.34 -22.61
N GLN A 155 1.65 27.46 -22.14
CA GLN A 155 1.13 27.60 -20.79
C GLN A 155 -0.02 26.62 -20.55
N ASP A 156 -0.97 26.53 -21.48
CA ASP A 156 -2.11 25.61 -21.39
C ASP A 156 -1.64 24.14 -21.39
N GLU A 157 -0.65 23.79 -22.20
CA GLU A 157 -0.07 22.45 -22.22
C GLU A 157 0.65 22.10 -20.91
N ILE A 158 1.42 23.04 -20.35
CA ILE A 158 2.07 22.84 -19.04
C ILE A 158 1.00 22.67 -17.95
N GLN A 159 -0.06 23.47 -17.96
CA GLN A 159 -1.16 23.32 -16.99
C GLN A 159 -1.84 21.96 -17.10
N ARG A 160 -2.07 21.47 -18.32
CA ARG A 160 -2.62 20.12 -18.56
C ARG A 160 -1.70 19.03 -18.00
N GLN A 161 -0.39 19.14 -18.23
CA GLN A 161 0.59 18.18 -17.71
C GLN A 161 0.67 18.19 -16.19
N ILE A 162 0.56 19.37 -15.56
CA ILE A 162 0.50 19.50 -14.10
C ILE A 162 -0.73 18.75 -13.56
N LEU A 163 -1.91 18.98 -14.14
CA LEU A 163 -3.14 18.30 -13.72
C LEU A 163 -3.03 16.78 -13.90
N GLN A 164 -2.50 16.33 -15.04
CA GLN A 164 -2.27 14.90 -15.27
C GLN A 164 -1.32 14.29 -14.23
N ALA A 165 -0.19 14.94 -13.95
CA ALA A 165 0.77 14.48 -12.95
C ALA A 165 0.16 14.44 -11.54
N GLN A 166 -0.73 15.38 -11.20
CA GLN A 166 -1.46 15.36 -9.93
C GLN A 166 -2.39 14.15 -9.83
N THR A 167 -3.14 13.84 -10.89
CA THR A 167 -3.98 12.65 -10.96
C THR A 167 -3.15 11.37 -10.84
N ASP A 168 -2.03 11.28 -11.56
CA ASP A 168 -1.14 10.12 -11.50
C ASP A 168 -0.57 9.90 -10.08
N ILE A 169 -0.22 10.98 -9.38
CA ILE A 169 0.24 10.93 -7.98
C ILE A 169 -0.87 10.36 -7.07
N GLU A 170 -2.11 10.81 -7.23
CA GLU A 170 -3.24 10.32 -6.43
C GLU A 170 -3.50 8.84 -6.65
N ASP A 171 -3.44 8.38 -7.89
CA ASP A 171 -3.66 6.97 -8.21
C ASP A 171 -2.50 6.09 -7.74
N LEU A 172 -1.25 6.54 -7.88
CA LEU A 172 -0.09 5.83 -7.34
C LEU A 172 -0.15 5.73 -5.80
N LYS A 173 -0.66 6.75 -5.10
CA LYS A 173 -0.89 6.67 -3.64
C LYS A 173 -1.90 5.59 -3.27
N LYS A 174 -3.01 5.48 -4.02
CA LYS A 174 -4.02 4.43 -3.80
C LYS A 174 -3.43 3.04 -4.03
N GLN A 175 -2.68 2.86 -5.12
CA GLN A 175 -2.02 1.58 -5.44
C GLN A 175 -0.98 1.18 -4.40
N LEU A 176 -0.23 2.15 -3.88
CA LEU A 176 0.74 1.94 -2.82
C LEU A 176 0.05 1.44 -1.55
N GLU A 177 -1.06 2.04 -1.16
CA GLU A 177 -1.79 1.62 0.04
C GLU A 177 -2.37 0.22 -0.13
N GLN A 178 -2.95 -0.08 -1.29
CA GLN A 178 -3.42 -1.44 -1.62
C GLN A 178 -2.28 -2.47 -1.54
N SER A 179 -1.10 -2.13 -2.07
CA SER A 179 0.07 -3.01 -2.03
C SER A 179 0.57 -3.26 -0.60
N LYS A 180 0.46 -2.28 0.30
CA LYS A 180 0.80 -2.46 1.72
C LYS A 180 -0.15 -3.42 2.41
N ILE A 181 -1.45 -3.29 2.16
CA ILE A 181 -2.48 -4.20 2.71
C ILE A 181 -2.21 -5.63 2.23
N GLU A 182 -1.95 -5.81 0.93
CA GLU A 182 -1.60 -7.13 0.39
C GLU A 182 -0.33 -7.71 1.02
N ARG A 183 0.66 -6.86 1.32
CA ARG A 183 1.88 -7.29 2.00
C ARG A 183 1.59 -7.74 3.43
N GLN A 184 0.80 -6.98 4.17
CA GLN A 184 0.38 -7.33 5.54
C GLN A 184 -0.35 -8.67 5.57
N HIS A 185 -1.34 -8.86 4.67
CA HIS A 185 -2.05 -10.14 4.57
C HIS A 185 -1.12 -11.32 4.26
N LYS A 186 -0.10 -11.11 3.41
CA LYS A 186 0.92 -12.14 3.13
C LYS A 186 1.78 -12.45 4.34
N GLU A 187 2.22 -11.43 5.07
CA GLU A 187 3.01 -11.58 6.30
C GLU A 187 2.20 -12.32 7.39
N GLU A 188 0.93 -11.96 7.58
CA GLU A 188 0.00 -12.64 8.50
C GLU A 188 -0.21 -14.11 8.11
N CYS A 189 -0.45 -14.38 6.82
CA CYS A 189 -0.58 -15.75 6.32
C CYS A 189 0.70 -16.56 6.50
N GLU A 190 1.88 -15.96 6.32
CA GLU A 190 3.17 -16.62 6.56
C GLU A 190 3.36 -16.91 8.06
N ALA A 191 2.99 -15.99 8.95
CA ALA A 191 3.03 -16.21 10.39
C ALA A 191 2.13 -17.38 10.81
N ILE A 192 0.89 -17.43 10.31
CA ILE A 192 -0.02 -18.56 10.54
C ILE A 192 0.57 -19.86 9.98
N ARG A 193 1.15 -19.84 8.78
CA ARG A 193 1.80 -21.02 8.17
C ARG A 193 2.94 -21.55 9.04
N LYS A 194 3.77 -20.68 9.61
CA LYS A 194 4.85 -21.07 10.54
C LYS A 194 4.26 -21.73 11.79
N MET A 195 3.22 -21.15 12.38
CA MET A 195 2.54 -21.75 13.55
C MET A 195 1.95 -23.13 13.24
N ILE A 196 1.33 -23.30 12.06
CA ILE A 196 0.81 -24.60 11.62
C ILE A 196 1.95 -25.61 11.41
N SER A 197 3.10 -25.19 10.88
CA SER A 197 4.23 -26.10 10.64
C SER A 197 4.89 -26.63 11.90
N LEU A 198 4.70 -25.97 13.05
CA LEU A 198 5.14 -26.48 14.35
C LEU A 198 4.26 -27.62 14.88
N GLN A 199 3.03 -27.75 14.35
CA GLN A 199 2.11 -28.81 14.73
C GLN A 199 2.37 -30.08 13.90
N PRO A 200 2.22 -31.28 14.49
CA PRO A 200 2.38 -32.52 13.76
C PRO A 200 1.33 -32.67 12.66
N PRO A 201 1.61 -33.43 11.59
CA PRO A 201 0.64 -33.72 10.55
C PRO A 201 -0.65 -34.32 11.12
N ARG A 202 -1.79 -33.85 10.64
CA ARG A 202 -3.11 -34.31 11.09
C ARG A 202 -3.30 -35.82 10.91
N SER A 203 -2.76 -36.38 9.83
CA SER A 203 -2.83 -37.83 9.57
C SER A 203 -2.10 -38.67 10.61
N GLU A 204 -1.00 -38.16 11.18
CA GLU A 204 -0.25 -38.86 12.22
C GLU A 204 -1.01 -38.82 13.55
N THR A 205 -1.58 -37.66 13.89
CA THR A 205 -2.40 -37.50 15.10
C THR A 205 -3.70 -38.31 15.00
N GLU A 206 -4.36 -38.35 13.84
CA GLU A 206 -5.53 -39.20 13.61
C GLU A 206 -5.21 -40.70 13.72
N LYS A 207 -4.07 -41.14 13.18
CA LYS A 207 -3.62 -42.53 13.32
C LYS A 207 -3.33 -42.88 14.79
N LEU A 208 -2.64 -42.00 15.52
CA LEU A 208 -2.35 -42.20 16.93
C LEU A 208 -3.64 -42.31 17.76
N ILE A 209 -4.64 -41.47 17.48
CA ILE A 209 -5.96 -41.54 18.12
C ILE A 209 -6.59 -42.91 17.85
N ALA A 210 -6.63 -43.36 16.59
CA ALA A 210 -7.22 -44.65 16.24
C ALA A 210 -6.48 -45.84 16.89
N ASP A 211 -5.16 -45.79 16.98
CA ASP A 211 -4.34 -46.82 17.64
C ASP A 211 -4.63 -46.86 19.16
N LEU A 212 -4.73 -45.69 19.82
CA LEU A 212 -5.08 -45.59 21.24
C LEU A 212 -6.51 -46.05 21.51
N GLU A 213 -7.48 -45.69 20.67
CA GLU A 213 -8.87 -46.15 20.80
C GLU A 213 -8.96 -47.68 20.70
N LYS A 214 -8.19 -48.29 19.81
CA LYS A 214 -8.09 -49.75 19.68
C LYS A 214 -7.46 -50.38 20.92
N GLU A 215 -6.41 -49.78 21.48
CA GLU A 215 -5.77 -50.26 22.70
C GLU A 215 -6.72 -50.22 23.90
N ILE A 216 -7.48 -49.12 24.05
CA ILE A 216 -8.52 -49.00 25.08
C ILE A 216 -9.55 -50.12 24.93
N ALA A 217 -10.07 -50.34 23.72
CA ALA A 217 -11.05 -51.39 23.47
C ALA A 217 -10.51 -52.80 23.80
N ASN A 218 -9.23 -53.06 23.52
CA ASN A 218 -8.58 -54.33 23.85
C ASN A 218 -8.44 -54.50 25.37
N LEU A 219 -7.99 -53.46 26.09
CA LEU A 219 -7.85 -53.49 27.55
C LEU A 219 -9.20 -53.65 28.24
N GLU A 220 -10.25 -53.00 27.74
CA GLU A 220 -11.62 -53.20 28.23
C GLU A 220 -12.09 -54.64 28.05
N ALA A 221 -11.82 -55.25 26.89
CA ALA A 221 -12.15 -56.64 26.62
C ALA A 221 -11.39 -57.61 27.55
N GLU A 222 -10.09 -57.39 27.77
CA GLU A 222 -9.25 -58.18 28.67
C GLU A 222 -9.71 -58.04 30.13
N ASN A 223 -9.95 -56.81 30.59
CA ASN A 223 -10.48 -56.56 31.92
C ASN A 223 -11.83 -57.27 32.13
N THR A 224 -12.72 -57.20 31.14
CA THR A 224 -14.01 -57.90 31.20
C THR A 224 -13.82 -59.43 31.24
N ALA A 225 -12.87 -59.99 30.50
CA ALA A 225 -12.54 -61.41 30.55
C ALA A 225 -11.95 -61.83 31.91
N CYS A 226 -11.09 -60.99 32.49
CA CYS A 226 -10.50 -61.20 33.81
C CYS A 226 -11.58 -61.18 34.91
N ILE A 227 -12.49 -60.19 34.89
CA ILE A 227 -13.63 -60.10 35.80
C ILE A 227 -14.47 -61.38 35.73
N ARG A 228 -14.85 -61.83 34.54
CA ARG A 228 -15.61 -63.08 34.35
C ARG A 228 -14.90 -64.30 34.94
N THR A 229 -13.58 -64.39 34.75
CA THR A 229 -12.77 -65.48 35.29
C THR A 229 -12.72 -65.43 36.82
N LEU A 230 -12.52 -64.24 37.39
CA LEU A 230 -12.48 -64.03 38.83
C LEU A 230 -13.83 -64.37 39.47
N GLU A 231 -14.95 -63.96 38.87
CA GLU A 231 -16.29 -64.33 39.32
C GLU A 231 -16.53 -65.84 39.28
N LEU A 232 -16.06 -66.52 38.23
CA LEU A 232 -16.13 -67.98 38.15
C LEU A 232 -15.34 -68.64 39.28
N ARG A 233 -14.12 -68.16 39.58
CA ARG A 233 -13.32 -68.68 40.70
C ARG A 233 -13.98 -68.40 42.05
N LYS A 234 -14.55 -67.21 42.26
CA LYS A 234 -15.35 -66.90 43.46
C LYS A 234 -16.48 -67.90 43.65
N LYS A 235 -17.22 -68.24 42.59
CA LYS A 235 -18.29 -69.25 42.62
C LYS A 235 -17.75 -70.65 42.94
N GLN A 236 -16.62 -71.04 42.35
CA GLN A 236 -15.97 -72.33 42.62
C GLN A 236 -15.50 -72.45 44.08
N PHE A 237 -14.89 -71.41 44.64
CA PHE A 237 -14.48 -71.38 46.05
C PHE A 237 -15.66 -71.40 47.01
N ALA A 238 -16.73 -70.65 46.71
CA ALA A 238 -17.95 -70.69 47.50
C ALA A 238 -18.54 -72.11 47.57
N LEU A 239 -18.56 -72.83 46.44
CA LEU A 239 -18.99 -74.23 46.41
C LEU A 239 -18.08 -75.15 47.25
N LEU A 240 -16.75 -74.99 47.14
CA LEU A 240 -15.81 -75.77 47.94
C LEU A 240 -16.02 -75.55 49.45
N LEU A 241 -16.20 -74.30 49.88
CA LEU A 241 -16.46 -73.96 51.28
C LEU A 241 -17.77 -74.60 51.76
N HIS A 242 -18.82 -74.57 50.95
CA HIS A 242 -20.09 -75.24 51.27
C HIS A 242 -19.90 -76.76 51.46
N VAL A 243 -19.13 -77.43 50.60
CA VAL A 243 -18.84 -78.87 50.74
C VAL A 243 -18.01 -79.15 52.01
N VAL A 244 -17.05 -78.28 52.35
CA VAL A 244 -16.28 -78.40 53.60
C VAL A 244 -17.20 -78.24 54.82
N GLU A 245 -18.11 -77.27 54.79
CA GLU A 245 -19.13 -77.07 55.84
C GLU A 245 -20.04 -78.31 55.95
N GLU A 246 -20.52 -78.86 54.84
CA GLU A 246 -21.33 -80.10 54.84
C GLU A 246 -20.58 -81.29 55.45
N LEU A 247 -19.29 -81.47 55.11
CA LEU A 247 -18.47 -82.53 55.69
C LEU A 247 -18.23 -82.33 57.19
N GLN A 248 -18.02 -81.08 57.64
CA GLN A 248 -17.90 -80.76 59.07
C GLN A 248 -19.20 -81.07 59.81
N ILE A 249 -20.35 -80.66 59.26
CA ILE A 249 -21.67 -81.00 59.82
C ILE A 249 -21.85 -82.51 59.90
N SER A 250 -21.51 -83.24 58.82
CA SER A 250 -21.61 -84.71 58.79
C SER A 250 -20.73 -85.37 59.85
N ILE A 251 -19.48 -84.90 60.04
CA ILE A 251 -18.58 -85.43 61.08
C ILE A 251 -19.10 -85.09 62.47
N ASP A 252 -19.57 -83.87 62.70
CA ASP A 252 -20.14 -83.45 63.99
C ASP A 252 -21.42 -84.24 64.31
N ASP A 253 -22.21 -84.59 63.30
CA ASP A 253 -23.40 -85.42 63.42
C ASP A 253 -23.06 -86.89 63.65
N GLU A 254 -22.05 -87.45 62.98
CA GLU A 254 -21.51 -88.79 63.26
C GLU A 254 -20.92 -88.88 64.67
N GLN A 255 -20.17 -87.87 65.12
CA GLN A 255 -19.64 -87.81 66.49
C GLN A 255 -20.77 -87.70 67.52
N ARG A 256 -21.83 -86.92 67.24
CA ARG A 256 -23.03 -86.88 68.06
C ARG A 256 -23.74 -88.24 68.09
N SER A 257 -23.89 -88.89 66.93
CA SER A 257 -24.48 -90.23 66.82
C SER A 257 -23.68 -91.27 67.62
N ILE A 258 -22.34 -91.28 67.51
CA ILE A 258 -21.46 -92.15 68.28
C ILE A 258 -21.59 -91.85 69.78
N ALA A 259 -21.65 -90.57 70.17
CA ALA A 259 -21.83 -90.18 71.57
C ALA A 259 -23.21 -90.59 72.13
N ASP A 260 -24.24 -90.57 71.29
CA ASP A 260 -25.60 -91.01 71.64
C ASP A 260 -25.70 -92.54 71.70
N GLU A 261 -25.02 -93.27 70.80
CA GLU A 261 -24.88 -94.74 70.87
C GLU A 261 -24.07 -95.17 72.09
N LEU A 262 -22.99 -94.47 72.43
CA LEU A 262 -22.20 -94.73 73.64
C LEU A 262 -23.05 -94.48 74.90
N ARG A 263 -23.88 -93.43 74.91
CA ARG A 263 -24.85 -93.17 75.98
C ARG A 263 -25.88 -94.28 76.08
N ALA A 264 -26.51 -94.67 74.97
CA ALA A 264 -27.47 -95.77 74.94
C ALA A 264 -26.86 -97.11 75.43
N ALA A 265 -25.62 -97.43 75.03
CA ALA A 265 -24.90 -98.60 75.52
C ALA A 265 -24.59 -98.53 77.04
N THR A 266 -24.25 -97.34 77.56
CA THR A 266 -24.11 -97.15 79.02
C THR A 266 -25.45 -97.22 79.76
N GLU A 267 -26.55 -96.77 79.14
CA GLU A 267 -27.91 -96.88 79.68
C GLU A 267 -28.41 -98.34 79.67
N GLU A 268 -28.09 -99.15 78.65
CA GLU A 268 -28.40 -100.60 78.61
C GLU A 268 -27.58 -101.40 79.65
N GLN A 269 -26.33 -100.99 79.91
CA GLN A 269 -25.53 -101.54 81.01
C GLN A 269 -26.08 -101.15 82.39
N LYS A 270 -26.75 -100.00 82.50
CA LYS A 270 -27.40 -99.51 83.72
C LYS A 270 -28.78 -100.13 83.95
N MET A 271 -29.57 -100.36 82.89
CA MET A 271 -30.84 -101.08 82.96
C MET A 271 -30.67 -102.58 83.28
N SER A 272 -29.51 -103.17 83.02
CA SER A 272 -29.18 -104.54 83.47
C SER A 272 -28.84 -104.63 84.98
N ILE A 273 -28.67 -103.50 85.69
CA ILE A 273 -28.42 -103.45 87.14
C ILE A 273 -29.68 -103.02 87.93
N GLU A 274 -30.68 -102.41 87.29
CA GLU A 274 -31.92 -101.93 87.92
C GLU A 274 -33.16 -102.82 87.64
N GLU A 275 -33.00 -104.14 87.46
CA GLU A 275 -34.09 -105.14 87.61
C GLU A 275 -33.62 -106.43 88.33
N VAL A 276 -32.74 -106.30 89.34
CA VAL A 276 -32.61 -107.32 90.39
C VAL A 276 -32.86 -106.69 91.74
N SER A 277 -34.10 -106.91 92.21
CA SER A 277 -34.45 -107.03 93.63
C SER A 277 -34.46 -105.75 94.46
N GLY A 278 -35.58 -105.03 94.37
CA GLY A 278 -36.19 -104.46 95.57
C GLY A 278 -36.60 -105.59 96.54
N GLY A 279 -35.91 -105.67 97.68
CA GLY A 279 -36.19 -106.56 98.80
C GLY A 279 -35.82 -105.87 100.12
N ALA A 280 -36.83 -105.68 100.97
CA ALA A 280 -36.89 -104.76 102.09
C ALA A 280 -36.11 -105.16 103.37
N SER A 281 -35.90 -104.14 104.22
CA SER A 281 -35.67 -104.17 105.68
C SER A 281 -34.29 -104.68 106.14
N ASP A 282 -33.64 -104.25 107.22
CA ASP A 282 -34.05 -103.50 108.42
C ASP A 282 -32.78 -102.94 109.14
N ALA A 283 -33.00 -102.19 110.21
CA ALA A 283 -32.11 -101.39 111.03
C ALA A 283 -30.88 -102.06 111.72
N MET A 284 -29.98 -101.16 112.16
CA MET A 284 -29.31 -101.07 113.47
C MET A 284 -27.77 -100.98 113.46
N ALA A 285 -27.33 -100.10 114.35
CA ALA A 285 -25.96 -99.86 114.78
C ALA A 285 -25.44 -100.98 115.72
N VAL A 286 -24.10 -101.16 115.71
CA VAL A 286 -23.16 -101.70 116.75
C VAL A 286 -23.71 -102.81 117.67
N ASP A 287 -23.22 -104.04 117.63
CA ASP A 287 -21.87 -104.55 117.98
C ASP A 287 -21.63 -105.91 117.29
#